data_AF-A0A8K0LI65-F1
#
_entry.id   AF-A0A8K0LI65-F1
#
_cell.length_a   1.000
_cell.length_b   1.000
_cell.length_c   1.000
_cell.angle_alpha   90.00
_cell.angle_beta   90.00
_cell.angle_gamma   90.00
#
_symmetry.space_group_name_H-M   'P 1'
#
loop_
_entity.id
_entity.type
_entity.pdbx_description
1 polymer ?
#
loop_
_entity_poly.entity_id
_entity_poly.type
_entity_poly.pdbx_seq_one_letter_code
_entity_poly.pdbx_strand_id
1 'polypeptide(L)'
;MDGAKSSTPASQLPRNRVLKTNNTTVTARYNKKVLLGLEKALRKDPEADLIGILSSSYPQQLKSSKEADSRPSTTPLPLPHHDIRSKLRTTDTATIVRQLSPELQDLLGHDDEQLSEAVIKLLDKSEVLYKSVWAASCMVFRVSDGIVAKVTVEEHLTAEYRTLPYLQEHLPHFPAPRLHGVIRIRQYGLLFSSFVSGLDLEKVWPQLDDVQKRSVSAQLDKLLVELRSLPFPPNTPLGGLEGLGCKDARRGIRISSKPILDVSQFDDFIFSGSKWASPMYTQFLRSLVPASPAKVVFTHGDIRPANIMVRQDEEGSWTVVAIIDWESSGFYPEHWECVKMTNNLTPRDEDDWYLLLPASCSPRQFPVRWLIDSIWDRNLENS
;
A
#
# COMPACT_ATOMS: atom_id res chain seq x y z
N MET A 1 -9.18 -23.13 70.47
CA MET A 1 -9.84 -23.43 69.19
C MET A 1 -9.85 -22.16 68.38
N ASP A 2 -9.23 -22.26 67.22
CA ASP A 2 -9.37 -21.47 65.99
C ASP A 2 -9.09 -19.97 66.01
N GLY A 3 -7.95 -19.63 65.39
CA GLY A 3 -7.63 -18.29 64.95
C GLY A 3 -8.26 -17.95 63.60
N ALA A 4 -8.32 -16.66 63.31
CA ALA A 4 -8.47 -16.15 61.95
C ALA A 4 -7.80 -14.76 61.86
N LYS A 5 -6.69 -14.72 61.12
CA LYS A 5 -6.17 -13.50 60.48
C LYS A 5 -6.90 -13.35 59.13
N SER A 6 -7.36 -12.16 58.78
CA SER A 6 -7.64 -11.77 57.38
C SER A 6 -7.40 -10.26 57.25
N SER A 7 -6.26 -9.80 56.72
CA SER A 7 -5.89 -9.66 55.31
C SER A 7 -6.62 -8.51 54.60
N THR A 8 -5.87 -7.41 54.44
CA THR A 8 -6.12 -6.26 53.57
C THR A 8 -6.43 -6.70 52.13
N PRO A 9 -7.37 -6.04 51.41
CA PRO A 9 -7.69 -6.45 50.06
C PRO A 9 -6.58 -6.03 49.09
N ALA A 10 -5.98 -7.03 48.44
CA ALA A 10 -5.12 -6.82 47.28
C ALA A 10 -5.96 -6.25 46.12
N SER A 11 -5.42 -5.20 45.49
CA SER A 11 -5.96 -4.56 44.30
C SER A 11 -6.24 -5.58 43.20
N GLN A 12 -7.50 -5.64 42.77
CA GLN A 12 -7.89 -6.37 41.57
C GLN A 12 -7.33 -5.63 40.35
N LEU A 13 -6.29 -6.20 39.73
CA LEU A 13 -5.89 -5.84 38.37
C LEU A 13 -7.01 -6.25 37.39
N PRO A 14 -7.42 -5.38 36.44
CA PRO A 14 -8.44 -5.75 35.47
C PRO A 14 -7.92 -6.88 34.56
N ARG A 15 -8.63 -8.01 34.60
CA ARG A 15 -8.55 -9.08 33.60
C ARG A 15 -9.12 -8.56 32.29
N ASN A 16 -8.26 -8.15 31.36
CA ASN A 16 -8.47 -8.22 29.91
C ASN A 16 -7.14 -7.92 29.19
N ARG A 17 -6.12 -8.74 29.46
CA ARG A 17 -4.93 -8.80 28.62
C ARG A 17 -5.18 -9.88 27.59
N VAL A 18 -5.67 -9.50 26.41
CA VAL A 18 -5.66 -10.40 25.24
C VAL A 18 -4.20 -10.76 24.99
N LEU A 19 -3.83 -12.00 25.27
CA LEU A 19 -2.53 -12.54 24.89
C LEU A 19 -2.44 -12.47 23.36
N LYS A 20 -1.71 -11.49 22.84
CA LYS A 20 -1.42 -11.40 21.39
C LYS A 20 -0.70 -12.69 20.98
N THR A 21 -1.37 -13.52 20.19
CA THR A 21 -0.86 -14.80 19.72
C THR A 21 0.25 -14.57 18.69
N ASN A 22 1.45 -15.10 18.96
CA ASN A 22 2.58 -15.00 18.03
C ASN A 22 2.37 -15.94 16.83
N ASN A 23 1.86 -15.40 15.73
CA ASN A 23 1.56 -16.16 14.50
C ASN A 23 2.78 -16.34 13.58
N THR A 24 3.98 -15.90 14.00
CA THR A 24 5.19 -15.90 13.15
C THR A 24 6.07 -17.12 13.33
N THR A 25 5.82 -17.95 14.35
CA THR A 25 6.61 -19.15 14.63
C THR A 25 6.53 -20.17 13.50
N VAL A 26 7.56 -21.01 13.36
CA VAL A 26 7.58 -22.09 12.36
C VAL A 26 6.36 -23.00 12.57
N THR A 27 6.03 -23.27 13.83
CA THR A 27 4.85 -24.01 14.24
C THR A 27 3.53 -23.34 13.80
N ALA A 28 3.40 -22.02 13.98
CA ALA A 28 2.19 -21.28 13.58
C ALA A 28 2.01 -21.28 12.06
N ARG A 29 3.10 -21.11 11.29
CA ARG A 29 3.07 -21.20 9.82
C ARG A 29 2.71 -22.59 9.32
N TYR A 30 3.24 -23.63 9.98
CA TYR A 30 2.90 -25.02 9.67
C TYR A 30 1.40 -25.29 9.89
N ASN A 31 0.85 -24.86 11.04
CA ASN A 31 -0.58 -24.97 11.33
C ASN A 31 -1.44 -24.22 10.31
N LYS A 32 -1.05 -23.00 9.92
CA LYS A 32 -1.76 -22.22 8.91
C LYS A 32 -1.77 -22.93 7.55
N LYS A 33 -0.66 -23.55 7.16
CA LYS A 33 -0.56 -24.34 5.93
C LYS A 33 -1.49 -25.56 5.95
N VAL A 34 -1.55 -26.27 7.09
CA VAL A 34 -2.46 -27.41 7.27
C VAL A 34 -3.92 -26.95 7.19
N LEU A 35 -4.27 -25.84 7.85
CA LEU A 35 -5.63 -25.27 7.81
C LEU A 35 -6.06 -24.89 6.38
N LEU A 36 -5.20 -24.22 5.62
CA LEU A 36 -5.47 -23.88 4.22
C LEU A 36 -5.69 -25.14 3.35
N GLY A 37 -4.97 -26.22 3.64
CA GLY A 37 -5.18 -27.52 2.99
C GLY A 37 -6.57 -28.10 3.28
N LEU A 38 -7.00 -28.04 4.54
CA LEU A 38 -8.33 -28.50 4.96
C LEU A 38 -9.45 -27.66 4.34
N GLU A 39 -9.33 -26.33 4.36
CA GLU A 39 -10.31 -25.46 3.71
C GLU A 39 -10.41 -25.73 2.20
N LYS A 40 -9.28 -25.99 1.53
CA LYS A 40 -9.28 -26.33 0.11
C LYS A 40 -9.98 -27.67 -0.15
N ALA A 41 -9.82 -28.64 0.74
CA ALA A 41 -10.51 -29.92 0.65
C ALA A 41 -12.02 -29.76 0.85
N LEU A 42 -12.45 -29.01 1.86
CA LEU A 42 -13.86 -28.73 2.13
C LEU A 42 -14.56 -27.92 1.03
N ARG A 43 -13.85 -26.99 0.38
CA ARG A 43 -14.38 -26.28 -0.80
C ARG A 43 -14.62 -27.20 -2.00
N LYS A 44 -13.88 -28.30 -2.09
CA LYS A 44 -14.01 -29.29 -3.18
C LYS A 44 -15.05 -30.35 -2.86
N ASP A 45 -15.12 -30.77 -1.60
CA ASP A 45 -16.06 -31.75 -1.08
C ASP A 45 -16.47 -31.36 0.35
N PRO A 46 -17.67 -30.79 0.54
CA PRO A 46 -18.16 -30.37 1.85
C PRO A 46 -18.32 -31.51 2.87
N GLU A 47 -18.38 -32.77 2.42
CA GLU A 47 -18.53 -33.95 3.29
C GLU A 47 -17.21 -34.69 3.51
N ALA A 48 -16.08 -34.10 3.11
CA ALA A 48 -14.78 -34.74 3.17
C ALA A 48 -14.37 -35.11 4.62
N ASP A 49 -13.82 -36.32 4.80
CA ASP A 49 -13.28 -36.78 6.07
C ASP A 49 -12.01 -36.00 6.46
N LEU A 50 -12.20 -35.03 7.37
CA LEU A 50 -11.12 -34.19 7.88
C LEU A 50 -10.02 -34.98 8.59
N ILE A 51 -10.34 -36.11 9.23
CA ILE A 51 -9.35 -36.96 9.89
C ILE A 51 -8.49 -37.67 8.84
N GLY A 52 -9.09 -38.12 7.73
CA GLY A 52 -8.36 -38.67 6.60
C GLY A 52 -7.45 -37.65 5.87
N ILE A 53 -7.86 -36.37 5.83
CA ILE A 53 -7.08 -35.29 5.21
C ILE A 53 -5.94 -34.81 6.12
N LEU A 54 -6.17 -34.76 7.43
CA LEU A 54 -5.13 -34.48 8.41
C LEU A 54 -4.13 -35.63 8.40
N SER A 55 -2.92 -35.36 7.87
CA SER A 55 -1.84 -36.36 7.85
C SER A 55 -1.67 -37.02 9.21
N SER A 56 -1.56 -38.35 9.25
CA SER A 56 -1.27 -39.11 10.48
C SER A 56 0.05 -38.68 11.13
N SER A 57 0.96 -38.05 10.37
CA SER A 57 2.20 -37.47 10.86
C SER A 57 2.05 -36.08 11.49
N TYR A 58 0.87 -35.44 11.38
CA TYR A 58 0.65 -34.07 11.85
C TYR A 58 0.96 -33.87 13.34
N PRO A 59 0.49 -34.73 14.28
CA PRO A 59 0.80 -34.57 15.70
C PRO A 59 2.30 -34.67 16.00
N GLN A 60 3.02 -35.55 15.30
CA GLN A 60 4.45 -35.75 15.47
C GLN A 60 5.25 -34.56 14.92
N GLN A 61 4.86 -34.06 13.74
CA GLN A 61 5.47 -32.87 13.13
C GLN A 61 5.17 -31.59 13.92
N LEU A 62 3.98 -31.50 14.54
CA LEU A 62 3.63 -30.39 15.43
C LEU A 62 4.49 -30.41 16.70
N LYS A 63 4.71 -31.59 17.27
CA LYS A 63 5.54 -31.76 18.47
C LYS A 63 7.01 -31.46 18.20
N SER A 64 7.58 -31.97 17.10
CA SER A 64 8.97 -31.68 16.72
C SER A 64 9.19 -30.20 16.42
N SER A 65 8.23 -29.53 15.79
CA SER A 65 8.32 -28.09 15.50
C SER A 65 8.26 -27.24 16.78
N LYS A 66 7.40 -27.62 17.75
CA LYS A 66 7.35 -26.96 19.07
C LYS A 66 8.64 -27.16 19.86
N GLU A 67 9.24 -28.35 19.78
CA GLU A 67 10.53 -28.65 20.43
C GLU A 67 11.68 -27.84 19.80
N ALA A 68 11.65 -27.63 18.47
CA ALA A 68 12.59 -26.75 17.78
C ALA A 68 12.43 -25.27 18.16
N ASP A 69 11.19 -24.78 18.30
CA ASP A 69 10.88 -23.42 18.75
C ASP A 69 11.24 -23.20 20.25
N SER A 70 11.36 -24.27 21.05
CA SER A 70 11.64 -24.20 22.50
C SER A 70 13.14 -24.18 22.86
N ARG A 71 14.04 -24.40 21.90
CA ARG A 71 15.47 -24.24 22.13
C ARG A 71 15.81 -22.74 22.12
N PRO A 72 16.36 -22.18 23.21
CA PRO A 72 16.80 -20.80 23.19
C PRO A 72 18.02 -20.71 22.25
N SER A 73 17.81 -20.28 21.00
CA SER A 73 18.92 -19.83 20.18
C SER A 73 19.38 -18.50 20.75
N THR A 74 20.47 -18.52 21.51
CA THR A 74 21.14 -17.34 22.07
C THR A 74 21.80 -16.44 21.02
N THR A 75 21.53 -16.69 19.75
CA THR A 75 21.86 -15.82 18.63
C THR A 75 20.63 -15.71 17.74
N PRO A 76 20.07 -14.50 17.51
CA PRO A 76 19.06 -14.32 16.47
C PRO A 76 19.66 -14.81 15.15
N LEU A 77 18.96 -15.70 14.45
CA LEU A 77 19.31 -16.02 13.07
C LEU A 77 19.39 -14.70 12.28
N PRO A 78 20.44 -14.46 11.48
CA PRO A 78 20.56 -13.23 10.70
C PRO A 78 19.29 -13.02 9.88
N LEU A 79 18.73 -11.81 9.94
CA LEU A 79 17.59 -11.46 9.12
C LEU A 79 17.93 -11.72 7.63
N PRO A 80 17.01 -12.31 6.84
CA PRO A 80 17.27 -12.57 5.44
C PRO A 80 17.67 -11.30 4.69
N HIS A 81 18.55 -11.40 3.70
CA HIS A 81 19.04 -10.24 2.92
C HIS A 81 17.93 -9.41 2.22
N HIS A 82 16.76 -10.02 1.99
CA HIS A 82 15.59 -9.36 1.42
C HIS A 82 14.73 -8.63 2.48
N ASP A 83 15.06 -8.74 3.77
CA ASP A 83 14.46 -7.93 4.84
C ASP A 83 15.24 -6.63 5.01
N ILE A 84 14.56 -5.48 4.88
CA ILE A 84 15.21 -4.16 4.89
C ILE A 84 15.88 -3.86 6.24
N ARG A 85 15.40 -4.44 7.35
CA ARG A 85 16.00 -4.27 8.68
C ARG A 85 17.43 -4.79 8.74
N SER A 86 17.76 -5.83 7.97
CA SER A 86 19.15 -6.34 7.83
C SER A 86 20.14 -5.32 7.26
N LYS A 87 19.63 -4.26 6.62
CA LYS A 87 20.41 -3.24 5.91
C LYS A 87 20.59 -1.96 6.72
N LEU A 88 19.87 -1.82 7.83
CA LEU A 88 19.97 -0.68 8.75
C LEU A 88 20.97 -1.00 9.85
N ARG A 89 21.81 -0.04 10.22
CA ARG A 89 22.77 -0.19 11.34
C ARG A 89 22.54 0.91 12.37
N THR A 90 22.72 0.56 13.64
CA THR A 90 22.63 1.54 14.75
C THR A 90 23.70 2.62 14.65
N THR A 91 24.85 2.32 14.02
CA THR A 91 25.92 3.28 13.75
C THR A 91 25.59 4.25 12.61
N ASP A 92 24.52 4.03 11.86
CA ASP A 92 24.16 4.89 10.73
C ASP A 92 23.56 6.20 11.25
N THR A 93 23.91 7.32 10.63
CA THR A 93 23.31 8.61 10.95
C THR A 93 21.84 8.64 10.52
N ALA A 94 20.96 8.90 11.49
CA ALA A 94 19.55 9.18 11.25
C ALA A 94 19.32 10.69 11.18
N THR A 95 18.49 11.14 10.24
CA THR A 95 18.12 12.56 10.09
C THR A 95 16.61 12.69 9.97
N ILE A 96 16.03 13.64 10.70
CA ILE A 96 14.61 13.97 10.61
C ILE A 96 14.41 14.84 9.36
N VAL A 97 13.74 14.29 8.35
CA VAL A 97 13.44 14.98 7.08
C VAL A 97 12.15 15.79 7.20
N ARG A 98 11.17 15.26 7.95
CA ARG A 98 9.92 15.94 8.28
C ARG A 98 9.63 15.78 9.77
N GLN A 99 9.15 16.85 10.39
CA GLN A 99 8.87 16.91 11.82
C GLN A 99 8.05 15.70 12.30
N LEU A 100 8.50 15.11 13.41
CA LEU A 100 7.83 13.97 14.02
C LEU A 100 6.66 14.47 14.88
N SER A 101 5.49 13.83 14.75
CA SER A 101 4.33 14.05 15.62
C SER A 101 4.66 13.68 17.07
N PRO A 102 4.00 14.27 18.07
CA PRO A 102 4.20 13.92 19.48
C PRO A 102 4.08 12.42 19.75
N GLU A 103 3.09 11.75 19.15
CA GLU A 103 2.86 10.32 19.32
C GLU A 103 4.04 9.47 18.80
N LEU A 104 4.70 9.93 17.73
CA LEU A 104 5.86 9.26 17.17
C LEU A 104 7.13 9.54 17.99
N GLN A 105 7.28 10.76 18.52
CA GLN A 105 8.37 11.11 19.44
C GLN A 105 8.30 10.25 20.71
N ASP A 106 7.10 10.07 21.27
CA ASP A 106 6.88 9.20 22.43
C ASP A 106 7.26 7.73 22.15
N LEU A 107 6.99 7.24 20.94
CA LEU A 107 7.37 5.88 20.52
C LEU A 107 8.88 5.69 20.36
N LEU A 108 9.58 6.70 19.87
CA LEU A 108 11.03 6.66 19.63
C LEU A 108 11.84 6.99 20.90
N GLY A 109 11.22 7.66 21.87
CA GLY A 109 11.91 8.21 23.04
C GLY A 109 12.47 9.61 22.76
N HIS A 110 12.86 10.29 23.83
CA HIS A 110 13.22 11.72 23.81
C HIS A 110 14.73 11.97 23.59
N ASP A 111 15.51 10.93 23.27
CA ASP A 111 16.98 11.02 23.21
C ASP A 111 17.47 10.97 21.76
N ASP A 112 17.71 12.14 21.18
CA ASP A 112 18.09 12.31 19.77
C ASP A 112 19.46 11.69 19.44
N GLU A 113 20.35 11.52 20.43
CA GLU A 113 21.70 10.97 20.24
C GLU A 113 21.71 9.49 19.82
N GLN A 114 20.55 8.80 19.86
CA GLN A 114 20.40 7.39 19.48
C GLN A 114 19.24 7.13 18.51
N LEU A 115 18.85 8.10 17.68
CA LEU A 115 17.66 8.01 16.82
C LEU A 115 17.65 6.77 15.89
N SER A 116 18.79 6.41 15.28
CA SER A 116 18.92 5.21 14.44
C SER A 116 18.66 3.92 15.23
N GLU A 117 19.19 3.83 16.44
CA GLU A 117 18.99 2.69 17.34
C GLU A 117 17.55 2.60 17.82
N ALA A 118 16.92 3.72 18.15
CA ALA A 118 15.51 3.78 18.52
C ALA A 118 14.60 3.29 17.39
N VAL A 119 14.83 3.76 16.16
CA VAL A 119 14.10 3.33 14.97
C VAL A 119 14.26 1.83 14.72
N ILE A 120 15.49 1.30 14.77
CA ILE A 120 15.74 -0.13 14.54
C ILE A 120 15.04 -0.98 15.60
N LYS A 121 15.15 -0.60 16.89
CA LYS A 121 14.43 -1.26 17.99
C LYS A 121 12.91 -1.25 17.80
N LEU A 122 12.36 -0.15 17.28
CA LEU A 122 10.93 -0.04 16.97
C LEU A 122 10.55 -1.03 15.86
N LEU A 123 11.27 -1.03 14.74
CA LEU A 123 11.00 -1.92 13.61
C LEU A 123 11.15 -3.41 13.97
N ASP A 124 12.09 -3.76 14.84
CA ASP A 124 12.29 -5.15 15.29
C ASP A 124 11.11 -5.69 16.11
N LYS A 125 10.40 -4.82 16.84
CA LYS A 125 9.22 -5.17 17.64
C LYS A 125 7.90 -5.07 16.87
N SER A 126 7.94 -4.56 15.64
CA SER A 126 6.76 -4.23 14.84
C SER A 126 6.21 -5.42 14.07
N GLU A 127 4.91 -5.40 13.82
CA GLU A 127 4.26 -6.35 12.92
C GLU A 127 4.56 -5.99 11.46
N VAL A 128 4.97 -6.96 10.63
CA VAL A 128 5.19 -6.74 9.20
C VAL A 128 3.86 -6.87 8.47
N LEU A 129 3.37 -5.77 7.90
CA LEU A 129 2.13 -5.72 7.12
C LEU A 129 2.38 -6.07 5.64
N TYR A 130 3.50 -5.62 5.10
CA TYR A 130 3.87 -5.84 3.71
C TYR A 130 5.38 -6.03 3.55
N LYS A 131 5.75 -6.92 2.63
CA LYS A 131 7.12 -7.14 2.21
C LYS A 131 7.14 -7.39 0.71
N SER A 132 7.77 -6.50 -0.03
CA SER A 132 7.94 -6.74 -1.47
C SER A 132 8.93 -7.89 -1.72
N VAL A 133 8.72 -8.59 -2.84
CA VAL A 133 9.40 -9.85 -3.19
C VAL A 133 10.83 -9.61 -3.71
N TRP A 134 11.13 -8.41 -4.18
CA TRP A 134 12.41 -8.07 -4.80
C TRP A 134 13.49 -7.63 -3.78
N ALA A 135 14.77 -7.90 -4.04
CA ALA A 135 15.83 -7.47 -3.14
C ALA A 135 15.93 -5.93 -3.11
N ALA A 136 16.02 -5.33 -1.91
CA ALA A 136 15.99 -3.87 -1.68
C ALA A 136 14.62 -3.18 -1.81
N SER A 137 13.54 -3.94 -1.67
CA SER A 137 12.20 -3.45 -1.89
C SER A 137 11.45 -3.12 -0.60
N CYS A 138 10.48 -2.23 -0.74
CA CYS A 138 9.68 -1.63 0.31
C CYS A 138 9.14 -2.65 1.34
N MET A 139 9.20 -2.28 2.62
CA MET A 139 8.53 -3.00 3.72
C MET A 139 7.64 -2.04 4.49
N VAL A 140 6.47 -2.52 4.92
CA VAL A 140 5.54 -1.75 5.75
C VAL A 140 5.37 -2.45 7.09
N PHE A 141 5.54 -1.69 8.15
CA PHE A 141 5.46 -2.14 9.54
C PHE A 141 4.33 -1.44 10.26
N ARG A 142 3.57 -2.17 11.07
CA ARG A 142 2.69 -1.57 12.08
C ARG A 142 3.50 -1.37 13.35
N VAL A 143 3.83 -0.11 13.64
CA VAL A 143 4.73 0.27 14.75
C VAL A 143 3.97 0.58 16.03
N SER A 144 2.69 0.94 15.92
CA SER A 144 1.77 1.10 17.06
C SER A 144 0.33 0.79 16.63
N ASP A 145 -0.63 0.96 17.54
CA ASP A 145 -2.04 0.76 17.19
C ASP A 145 -2.53 1.77 16.14
N GLY A 146 -1.90 2.94 16.04
CA GLY A 146 -2.30 4.04 15.15
C GLY A 146 -1.26 4.50 14.13
N ILE A 147 -0.07 3.89 14.07
CA ILE A 147 1.02 4.33 13.16
C ILE A 147 1.59 3.14 12.38
N VAL A 148 1.82 3.36 11.08
CA VAL A 148 2.62 2.51 10.21
C VAL A 148 3.92 3.19 9.79
N ALA A 149 4.94 2.39 9.52
CA ALA A 149 6.20 2.83 8.92
C ALA A 149 6.40 2.14 7.57
N LYS A 150 6.47 2.91 6.48
CA LYS A 150 6.90 2.47 5.15
C LYS A 150 8.40 2.73 5.02
N VAL A 151 9.18 1.67 4.83
CA VAL A 151 10.65 1.73 4.70
C VAL A 151 11.04 1.32 3.29
N THR A 152 11.70 2.22 2.57
CA THR A 152 12.16 2.00 1.19
C THR A 152 13.33 2.94 0.88
N VAL A 153 13.85 2.92 -0.34
CA VAL A 153 14.82 3.92 -0.81
C VAL A 153 14.18 5.30 -0.77
N GLU A 154 14.89 6.29 -0.21
CA GLU A 154 14.36 7.62 0.08
C GLU A 154 13.67 8.28 -1.14
N GLU A 155 14.27 8.16 -2.32
CA GLU A 155 13.76 8.73 -3.57
C GLU A 155 12.31 8.31 -3.89
N HIS A 156 11.88 7.13 -3.43
CA HIS A 156 10.53 6.62 -3.66
C HIS A 156 9.49 7.23 -2.72
N LEU A 157 9.89 7.84 -1.60
CA LEU A 157 8.97 8.41 -0.61
C LEU A 157 8.64 9.88 -0.85
N THR A 158 9.45 10.59 -1.66
CA THR A 158 9.35 12.04 -1.86
C THR A 158 7.97 12.49 -2.32
N ALA A 159 7.35 11.75 -3.24
CA ALA A 159 6.01 12.05 -3.70
C ALA A 159 4.96 11.86 -2.60
N GLU A 160 5.07 10.78 -1.84
CA GLU A 160 4.08 10.42 -0.82
C GLU A 160 4.12 11.39 0.37
N TYR A 161 5.31 11.69 0.92
CA TYR A 161 5.40 12.60 2.07
C TYR A 161 5.11 14.08 1.72
N ARG A 162 5.13 14.46 0.44
CA ARG A 162 4.63 15.78 -0.04
C ARG A 162 3.12 15.78 -0.23
N THR A 163 2.57 14.66 -0.71
CA THR A 163 1.13 14.56 -1.00
C THR A 163 0.29 14.48 0.27
N LEU A 164 0.66 13.67 1.27
CA LEU A 164 -0.19 13.50 2.45
C LEU A 164 -0.46 14.82 3.19
N PRO A 165 0.54 15.70 3.46
CA PRO A 165 0.27 17.01 4.04
C PRO A 165 -0.58 17.92 3.14
N TYR A 166 -0.35 17.89 1.82
CA TYR A 166 -1.13 18.68 0.86
C TYR A 166 -2.62 18.29 0.89
N LEU A 167 -2.92 16.99 0.91
CA LEU A 167 -4.29 16.50 1.07
C LEU A 167 -4.87 16.90 2.43
N GLN A 168 -4.10 16.79 3.51
CA GLN A 168 -4.56 17.18 4.83
C GLN A 168 -4.90 18.67 4.93
N GLU A 169 -4.16 19.52 4.23
CA GLU A 169 -4.39 20.97 4.19
C GLU A 169 -5.62 21.33 3.33
N HIS A 170 -5.73 20.76 2.14
CA HIS A 170 -6.75 21.18 1.17
C HIS A 170 -8.04 20.33 1.18
N LEU A 171 -7.97 19.09 1.65
CA LEU A 171 -9.11 18.17 1.80
C LEU A 171 -9.04 17.44 3.15
N PRO A 172 -9.24 18.13 4.30
CA PRO A 172 -8.99 17.58 5.64
C PRO A 172 -9.86 16.37 6.03
N HIS A 173 -10.98 16.17 5.33
CA HIS A 173 -11.91 15.05 5.53
C HIS A 173 -11.71 13.92 4.52
N PHE A 174 -10.85 14.11 3.52
CA PHE A 174 -10.55 13.08 2.55
C PHE A 174 -9.87 11.89 3.25
N PRO A 175 -10.29 10.64 2.96
CA PRO A 175 -9.81 9.46 3.67
C PRO A 175 -8.43 9.04 3.15
N ALA A 176 -7.39 9.80 3.48
CA ALA A 176 -5.98 9.48 3.25
C ALA A 176 -5.22 9.36 4.59
N PRO A 177 -4.13 8.56 4.67
CA PRO A 177 -3.28 8.52 5.86
C PRO A 177 -2.73 9.90 6.22
N ARG A 178 -2.60 10.21 7.51
CA ARG A 178 -1.93 11.45 7.96
C ARG A 178 -0.46 11.19 8.19
N LEU A 179 0.38 12.15 7.81
CA LEU A 179 1.82 12.05 7.99
C LEU A 179 2.18 12.29 9.47
N HIS A 180 2.89 11.33 10.08
CA HIS A 180 3.44 11.44 11.43
C HIS A 180 4.92 11.83 11.44
N GLY A 181 5.63 11.71 10.33
CA GLY A 181 7.02 12.14 10.22
C GLY A 181 7.79 11.39 9.14
N VAL A 182 8.98 11.87 8.82
CA VAL A 182 9.90 11.19 7.90
C VAL A 182 11.30 11.21 8.48
N ILE A 183 11.90 10.03 8.58
CA ILE A 183 13.29 9.85 9.02
C ILE A 183 14.07 9.23 7.87
N ARG A 184 15.30 9.69 7.66
CA ARG A 184 16.24 9.10 6.72
C ARG A 184 17.40 8.47 7.46
N ILE A 185 17.71 7.23 7.11
CA ILE A 185 18.89 6.48 7.57
C ILE A 185 19.67 6.06 6.32
N ARG A 186 20.82 6.72 6.08
CA ARG A 186 21.60 6.58 4.83
C ARG A 186 20.77 6.83 3.57
N GLN A 187 20.55 5.79 2.76
CA GLN A 187 19.79 5.82 1.51
C GLN A 187 18.32 5.39 1.70
N TYR A 188 17.94 4.97 2.90
CA TYR A 188 16.59 4.53 3.21
C TYR A 188 15.81 5.66 3.85
N GLY A 189 14.61 5.90 3.36
CA GLY A 189 13.64 6.73 4.03
C GLY A 189 12.61 5.86 4.77
N LEU A 190 12.14 6.40 5.88
CA LEU A 190 11.08 5.85 6.71
C LEU A 190 9.97 6.89 6.77
N LEU A 191 8.88 6.63 6.08
CA LEU A 191 7.66 7.45 6.15
C LEU A 191 6.74 6.85 7.21
N PHE A 192 6.45 7.64 8.24
CA PHE A 192 5.50 7.27 9.29
C PHE A 192 4.16 7.94 8.98
N SER A 193 3.10 7.15 8.89
CA SER A 193 1.74 7.65 8.64
C SER A 193 0.70 6.92 9.48
N SER A 194 -0.52 7.44 9.53
CA SER A 194 -1.59 6.84 10.32
C SER A 194 -1.92 5.43 9.82
N PHE A 195 -2.00 4.47 10.74
CA PHE A 195 -2.52 3.15 10.46
C PHE A 195 -4.05 3.24 10.28
N VAL A 196 -4.54 2.79 9.13
CA VAL A 196 -5.98 2.70 8.88
C VAL A 196 -6.44 1.27 9.15
N SER A 197 -7.27 1.10 10.18
CA SER A 197 -7.91 -0.18 10.45
C SER A 197 -8.95 -0.51 9.37
N GLY A 198 -8.81 -1.66 8.73
CA GLY A 198 -9.70 -2.14 7.68
C GLY A 198 -9.13 -3.37 6.99
N LEU A 199 -9.82 -3.83 5.95
CA LEU A 199 -9.34 -4.86 5.04
C LEU A 199 -8.99 -4.20 3.71
N ASP A 200 -7.94 -4.67 3.05
CA ASP A 200 -7.68 -4.29 1.66
C ASP A 200 -8.80 -4.82 0.75
N LEU A 201 -9.24 -3.99 -0.19
CA LEU A 201 -10.32 -4.33 -1.09
C LEU A 201 -9.94 -5.51 -1.99
N GLU A 202 -8.66 -5.68 -2.33
CA GLU A 202 -8.18 -6.82 -3.13
C GLU A 202 -8.57 -8.18 -2.51
N LYS A 203 -8.44 -8.35 -1.19
CA LYS A 203 -8.86 -9.59 -0.50
C LYS A 203 -10.36 -9.75 -0.38
N VAL A 204 -11.09 -8.65 -0.28
CA VAL A 204 -12.54 -8.65 -0.02
C VAL A 204 -13.34 -8.71 -1.31
N TRP A 205 -12.86 -8.13 -2.40
CA TRP A 205 -13.58 -7.97 -3.67
C TRP A 205 -14.19 -9.27 -4.21
N PRO A 206 -13.50 -10.43 -4.19
CA PRO A 206 -14.09 -11.68 -4.68
C PRO A 206 -15.27 -12.20 -3.85
N GLN A 207 -15.46 -11.67 -2.63
CA GLN A 207 -16.51 -12.08 -1.69
C GLN A 207 -17.73 -11.15 -1.76
N LEU A 208 -17.60 -10.00 -2.43
CA LEU A 208 -18.68 -9.03 -2.55
C LEU A 208 -19.70 -9.47 -3.59
N ASP A 209 -20.98 -9.22 -3.33
CA ASP A 209 -22.02 -9.32 -4.35
C ASP A 209 -22.02 -8.09 -5.28
N ASP A 210 -22.78 -8.17 -6.37
CA ASP A 210 -22.87 -7.09 -7.37
C ASP A 210 -23.36 -5.76 -6.78
N VAL A 211 -24.24 -5.80 -5.77
CA VAL A 211 -24.79 -4.60 -5.13
C VAL A 211 -23.70 -3.93 -4.28
N GLN A 212 -22.97 -4.72 -3.50
CA GLN A 212 -21.85 -4.26 -2.68
C GLN A 212 -20.71 -3.71 -3.55
N LYS A 213 -20.32 -4.39 -4.63
CA LYS A 213 -19.29 -3.89 -5.57
C LYS A 213 -19.68 -2.57 -6.20
N ARG A 214 -20.95 -2.42 -6.65
CA ARG A 214 -21.47 -1.15 -7.18
C ARG A 214 -21.52 -0.05 -6.12
N SER A 215 -21.86 -0.39 -4.88
CA SER A 215 -21.81 0.56 -3.75
C SER A 215 -20.39 1.08 -3.53
N VAL A 216 -19.39 0.19 -3.45
CA VAL A 216 -17.99 0.57 -3.30
C VAL A 216 -17.53 1.43 -4.48
N SER A 217 -17.87 1.05 -5.71
CA SER A 217 -17.56 1.85 -6.91
C SER A 217 -18.15 3.27 -6.83
N ALA A 218 -19.41 3.41 -6.39
CA ALA A 218 -20.06 4.71 -6.22
C ALA A 218 -19.45 5.55 -5.09
N GLN A 219 -18.97 4.92 -4.02
CA GLN A 219 -18.23 5.62 -2.96
C GLN A 219 -16.89 6.15 -3.48
N LEU A 220 -16.14 5.32 -4.21
CA LEU A 220 -14.88 5.72 -4.84
C LEU A 220 -15.08 6.84 -5.85
N ASP A 221 -16.17 6.81 -6.63
CA ASP A 221 -16.51 7.89 -7.57
C ASP A 221 -16.68 9.24 -6.87
N LYS A 222 -17.42 9.27 -5.76
CA LYS A 222 -17.57 10.48 -4.95
C LYS A 222 -16.23 11.00 -4.44
N LEU A 223 -15.38 10.12 -3.91
CA LEU A 223 -14.05 10.47 -3.43
C LEU A 223 -13.17 11.00 -4.58
N LEU A 224 -13.18 10.37 -5.74
CA LEU A 224 -12.36 10.79 -6.89
C LEU A 224 -12.86 12.11 -7.49
N VAL A 225 -14.17 12.37 -7.48
CA VAL A 225 -14.72 13.68 -7.84
C VAL A 225 -14.28 14.76 -6.85
N GLU A 226 -14.31 14.47 -5.54
CA GLU A 226 -13.79 15.38 -4.50
C GLU A 226 -12.29 15.65 -4.69
N LEU A 227 -11.49 14.60 -4.93
CA LEU A 227 -10.06 14.72 -5.20
C LEU A 227 -9.77 15.62 -6.40
N ARG A 228 -10.53 15.43 -7.48
CA ARG A 228 -10.41 16.22 -8.72
C ARG A 228 -10.89 17.67 -8.58
N SER A 229 -11.57 18.01 -7.49
CA SER A 229 -12.00 19.39 -7.20
C SER A 229 -10.85 20.27 -6.70
N LEU A 230 -9.70 19.69 -6.33
CA LEU A 230 -8.51 20.42 -5.95
C LEU A 230 -8.10 21.39 -7.06
N PRO A 231 -7.91 22.69 -6.75
CA PRO A 231 -7.56 23.68 -7.75
C PRO A 231 -6.15 23.41 -8.27
N PHE A 232 -6.01 23.33 -9.60
CA PHE A 232 -4.70 23.28 -10.24
C PHE A 232 -4.06 24.67 -10.17
N PRO A 233 -2.91 24.84 -9.47
CA PRO A 233 -2.33 26.17 -9.28
C PRO A 233 -1.75 26.71 -10.61
N PRO A 234 -1.89 28.02 -10.89
CA PRO A 234 -1.38 28.61 -12.12
C PRO A 234 0.15 28.47 -12.23
N ASN A 235 0.65 28.31 -13.46
CA ASN A 235 2.08 28.17 -13.76
C ASN A 235 2.79 26.99 -13.05
N THR A 236 2.04 25.98 -12.63
CA THR A 236 2.61 24.77 -12.01
C THR A 236 2.83 23.69 -13.07
N PRO A 237 3.99 23.02 -13.12
CA PRO A 237 4.19 21.87 -14.00
C PRO A 237 3.25 20.71 -13.64
N LEU A 238 2.81 19.95 -14.64
CA LEU A 238 2.13 18.68 -14.47
C LEU A 238 3.06 17.66 -13.79
N GLY A 239 2.44 16.72 -13.09
CA GLY A 239 3.10 15.64 -12.37
C GLY A 239 3.00 15.77 -10.87
N GLY A 240 3.92 15.12 -10.16
CA GLY A 240 3.97 15.17 -8.70
C GLY A 240 4.19 16.59 -8.17
N LEU A 241 3.71 16.83 -6.95
CA LEU A 241 3.78 18.12 -6.28
C LEU A 241 5.21 18.68 -6.20
N GLU A 242 5.32 20.00 -6.12
CA GLU A 242 6.60 20.73 -6.03
C GLU A 242 7.57 20.42 -7.19
N GLY A 243 7.03 20.16 -8.38
CA GLY A 243 7.84 19.94 -9.58
C GLY A 243 8.56 18.59 -9.61
N LEU A 244 8.04 17.58 -8.92
CA LEU A 244 8.54 16.19 -9.01
C LEU A 244 8.43 15.59 -10.43
N GLY A 245 7.70 16.26 -11.32
CA GLY A 245 7.56 15.88 -12.71
C GLY A 245 6.56 14.75 -12.91
N CYS A 246 6.30 14.46 -14.18
CA CYS A 246 5.39 13.38 -14.56
C CYS A 246 6.10 12.04 -14.41
N LYS A 247 5.46 11.10 -13.69
CA LYS A 247 5.95 9.74 -13.47
C LYS A 247 5.07 8.75 -14.25
N ASP A 248 5.69 7.93 -15.08
CA ASP A 248 5.05 6.79 -15.75
C ASP A 248 5.76 5.50 -15.31
N ALA A 249 5.07 4.66 -14.54
CA ALA A 249 5.61 3.45 -13.92
C ALA A 249 5.01 2.15 -14.49
N ARG A 250 4.48 2.15 -15.72
CA ARG A 250 3.76 0.99 -16.29
C ARG A 250 4.65 -0.22 -16.63
N ARG A 251 5.89 0.03 -17.07
CA ARG A 251 6.86 -0.99 -17.54
C ARG A 251 8.23 -0.85 -16.87
N GLY A 252 8.72 0.39 -16.87
CA GLY A 252 9.80 0.88 -16.03
C GLY A 252 9.44 2.29 -15.55
N ILE A 253 10.07 2.77 -14.48
CA ILE A 253 9.81 4.11 -13.97
C ILE A 253 10.48 5.12 -14.90
N ARG A 254 9.66 5.92 -15.59
CA ARG A 254 10.07 7.09 -16.38
C ARG A 254 9.64 8.34 -15.65
N ILE A 255 10.56 9.29 -15.48
CA ILE A 255 10.29 10.60 -14.90
C ILE A 255 10.65 11.65 -15.95
N SER A 256 9.79 12.65 -16.12
CA SER A 256 10.06 13.76 -17.03
C SER A 256 11.36 14.49 -16.64
N SER A 257 12.29 14.62 -17.58
CA SER A 257 13.58 15.30 -17.35
C SER A 257 13.48 16.83 -17.33
N LYS A 258 12.36 17.38 -17.79
CA LYS A 258 12.05 18.81 -17.83
C LYS A 258 10.63 19.04 -17.34
N PRO A 259 10.32 20.24 -16.80
CA PRO A 259 8.94 20.60 -16.47
C PRO A 259 8.01 20.46 -17.67
N ILE A 260 6.87 19.80 -17.47
CA ILE A 260 5.78 19.67 -18.44
C ILE A 260 4.70 20.67 -18.03
N LEU A 261 4.39 21.65 -18.88
CA LEU A 261 3.54 22.78 -18.52
C LEU A 261 2.10 22.67 -19.03
N ASP A 262 1.84 21.75 -19.96
CA ASP A 262 0.53 21.56 -20.56
C ASP A 262 0.30 20.10 -21.00
N VAL A 263 -0.94 19.82 -21.40
CA VAL A 263 -1.37 18.48 -21.85
C VAL A 263 -0.67 18.05 -23.14
N SER A 264 -0.29 18.97 -24.02
CA SER A 264 0.42 18.63 -25.26
C SER A 264 1.82 18.13 -24.97
N GLN A 265 2.54 18.80 -24.06
CA GLN A 265 3.85 18.36 -23.58
C GLN A 265 3.75 17.05 -22.80
N PHE A 266 2.64 16.81 -22.09
CA PHE A 266 2.37 15.53 -21.45
C PHE A 266 2.18 14.42 -22.50
N ASP A 267 1.39 14.67 -23.54
CA ASP A 267 1.22 13.73 -24.65
C ASP A 267 2.59 13.45 -25.32
N ASP A 268 3.44 14.46 -25.54
CA ASP A 268 4.82 14.27 -26.01
C ASP A 268 5.65 13.35 -25.10
N PHE A 269 5.53 13.53 -23.78
CA PHE A 269 6.19 12.66 -22.82
C PHE A 269 5.71 11.21 -22.91
N ILE A 270 4.39 10.97 -22.97
CA ILE A 270 3.82 9.61 -23.09
C ILE A 270 4.24 8.94 -24.40
N PHE A 271 4.18 9.66 -25.52
CA PHE A 271 4.57 9.17 -26.84
C PHE A 271 6.09 9.16 -27.10
N SER A 272 6.90 9.56 -26.13
CA SER A 272 8.36 9.46 -26.23
C SER A 272 8.87 8.09 -25.74
N GLY A 273 10.09 7.75 -26.14
CA GLY A 273 10.82 6.62 -25.55
C GLY A 273 10.53 5.23 -26.14
N SER A 274 9.72 5.12 -27.20
CA SER A 274 9.63 3.85 -27.93
C SER A 274 10.87 3.64 -28.80
N LYS A 275 11.47 2.45 -28.73
CA LYS A 275 12.54 2.02 -29.65
C LYS A 275 12.00 1.44 -30.96
N TRP A 276 10.72 1.09 -31.00
CA TRP A 276 10.09 0.32 -32.07
C TRP A 276 9.10 1.14 -32.91
N ALA A 277 8.48 2.16 -32.31
CA ALA A 277 7.57 3.03 -33.02
C ALA A 277 8.31 4.00 -33.95
N SER A 278 7.98 3.98 -35.24
CA SER A 278 8.47 4.97 -36.18
C SER A 278 7.80 6.33 -35.95
N PRO A 279 8.44 7.45 -36.34
CA PRO A 279 7.82 8.77 -36.26
C PRO A 279 6.46 8.85 -36.96
N MET A 280 6.30 8.17 -38.10
CA MET A 280 5.03 8.09 -38.83
C MET A 280 3.94 7.37 -38.02
N TYR A 281 4.28 6.25 -37.35
CA TYR A 281 3.34 5.53 -36.51
C TYR A 281 2.90 6.36 -35.30
N THR A 282 3.85 7.01 -34.63
CA THR A 282 3.55 7.93 -33.52
C THR A 282 2.67 9.08 -33.99
N GLN A 283 2.97 9.69 -35.14
CA GLN A 283 2.16 10.77 -35.71
C GLN A 283 0.74 10.29 -36.07
N PHE A 284 0.60 9.08 -36.61
CA PHE A 284 -0.69 8.48 -36.90
C PHE A 284 -1.51 8.24 -35.63
N LEU A 285 -0.93 7.68 -34.57
CA LEU A 285 -1.65 7.52 -33.30
C LEU A 285 -2.06 8.87 -32.69
N ARG A 286 -1.18 9.87 -32.75
CA ARG A 286 -1.49 11.22 -32.26
C ARG A 286 -2.62 11.89 -33.03
N SER A 287 -2.74 11.67 -34.35
CA SER A 287 -3.82 12.26 -35.14
C SER A 287 -5.20 11.69 -34.80
N LEU A 288 -5.26 10.53 -34.12
CA LEU A 288 -6.50 9.93 -33.62
C LEU A 288 -6.90 10.48 -32.23
N VAL A 289 -6.00 11.15 -31.50
CA VAL A 289 -6.30 11.72 -30.19
C VAL A 289 -7.27 12.90 -30.35
N PRO A 290 -8.40 12.94 -29.62
CA PRO A 290 -9.35 14.04 -29.72
C PRO A 290 -8.69 15.38 -29.37
N ALA A 291 -8.97 16.42 -30.16
CA ALA A 291 -8.42 17.76 -29.99
C ALA A 291 -8.98 18.52 -28.76
N SER A 292 -9.97 17.94 -28.06
CA SER A 292 -10.57 18.58 -26.88
C SER A 292 -9.51 18.80 -25.80
N PRO A 293 -9.44 20.00 -25.20
CA PRO A 293 -8.53 20.24 -24.09
C PRO A 293 -8.93 19.33 -22.93
N ALA A 294 -8.01 18.47 -22.50
CA ALA A 294 -8.20 17.69 -21.28
C ALA A 294 -8.02 18.62 -20.08
N LYS A 295 -8.90 18.48 -19.08
CA LYS A 295 -8.68 19.19 -17.81
C LYS A 295 -7.48 18.58 -17.07
N VAL A 296 -6.70 19.43 -16.42
CA VAL A 296 -5.68 19.00 -15.45
C VAL A 296 -6.35 18.94 -14.08
N VAL A 297 -6.26 17.78 -13.44
CA VAL A 297 -6.89 17.49 -12.15
C VAL A 297 -5.88 16.78 -11.24
N PHE A 298 -6.11 16.82 -9.93
CA PHE A 298 -5.32 16.00 -9.02
C PHE A 298 -5.72 14.53 -9.15
N THR A 299 -4.74 13.66 -9.34
CA THR A 299 -4.88 12.22 -9.52
C THR A 299 -4.11 11.47 -8.44
N HIS A 300 -4.56 10.27 -8.11
CA HIS A 300 -3.81 9.36 -7.26
C HIS A 300 -2.73 8.62 -8.05
N GLY A 301 -3.04 8.21 -9.28
CA GLY A 301 -2.07 7.60 -10.19
C GLY A 301 -1.77 6.11 -9.93
N ASP A 302 -2.46 5.48 -8.97
CA ASP A 302 -2.34 4.04 -8.66
C ASP A 302 -3.59 3.51 -7.91
N ILE A 303 -4.78 3.89 -8.36
CA ILE A 303 -6.01 3.34 -7.78
C ILE A 303 -6.18 1.89 -8.23
N ARG A 304 -6.04 0.98 -7.27
CA ARG A 304 -6.26 -0.47 -7.41
C ARG A 304 -6.83 -1.03 -6.11
N PRO A 305 -7.49 -2.20 -6.13
CA PRO A 305 -8.07 -2.79 -4.93
C PRO A 305 -7.09 -2.94 -3.75
N ALA A 306 -5.80 -3.19 -4.01
CA ALA A 306 -4.78 -3.30 -2.97
C ALA A 306 -4.52 -2.00 -2.19
N ASN A 307 -4.83 -0.85 -2.81
CA ASN A 307 -4.60 0.49 -2.26
C ASN A 307 -5.88 1.11 -1.68
N ILE A 308 -6.97 0.34 -1.58
CA ILE A 308 -8.25 0.79 -1.05
C ILE A 308 -8.54 -0.01 0.22
N MET A 309 -8.73 0.70 1.33
CA MET A 309 -9.11 0.11 2.61
C MET A 309 -10.62 0.21 2.79
N VAL A 310 -11.25 -0.91 3.13
CA VAL A 310 -12.68 -0.99 3.41
C VAL A 310 -12.95 -1.53 4.82
N ARG A 311 -14.12 -1.21 5.34
CA ARG A 311 -14.65 -1.75 6.60
C ARG A 311 -16.10 -2.17 6.39
N GLN A 312 -16.46 -3.30 6.98
CA GLN A 312 -17.84 -3.75 7.06
C GLN A 312 -18.47 -3.22 8.35
N ASP A 313 -19.68 -2.68 8.26
CA ASP A 313 -20.51 -2.35 9.42
C ASP A 313 -21.26 -3.58 9.97
N GLU A 314 -22.03 -3.40 11.04
CA GLU A 314 -22.77 -4.48 11.70
C GLU A 314 -23.90 -5.03 10.81
N GLU A 315 -24.40 -4.20 9.89
CA GLU A 315 -25.43 -4.51 8.91
C GLU A 315 -24.90 -5.22 7.65
N GLY A 316 -23.57 -5.39 7.55
CA GLY A 316 -22.92 -6.09 6.45
C GLY A 316 -22.59 -5.22 5.23
N SER A 317 -22.76 -3.91 5.33
CA SER A 317 -22.44 -2.93 4.28
C SER A 317 -20.97 -2.53 4.34
N TRP A 318 -20.36 -2.37 3.16
CA TRP A 318 -18.94 -2.07 3.01
C TRP A 318 -18.74 -0.59 2.74
N THR A 319 -17.91 0.05 3.56
CA THR A 319 -17.54 1.46 3.44
C THR A 319 -16.06 1.61 3.11
N VAL A 320 -15.72 2.47 2.15
CA VAL A 320 -14.34 2.89 1.89
C VAL A 320 -13.86 3.80 3.01
N VAL A 321 -12.81 3.38 3.72
CA VAL A 321 -12.28 4.08 4.90
C VAL A 321 -10.91 4.71 4.66
N ALA A 322 -10.17 4.28 3.64
CA ALA A 322 -8.99 5.00 3.15
C ALA A 322 -8.59 4.64 1.73
N ILE A 323 -7.90 5.57 1.09
CA ILE A 323 -7.06 5.35 -0.09
C ILE A 323 -5.60 5.58 0.33
N ILE A 324 -4.73 4.60 0.06
CA ILE A 324 -3.33 4.58 0.50
C ILE A 324 -2.37 4.52 -0.69
N ASP A 325 -1.07 4.69 -0.43
CA ASP A 325 0.01 4.62 -1.42
C ASP A 325 0.02 5.78 -2.43
N TRP A 326 0.22 6.99 -1.92
CA TRP A 326 0.20 8.26 -2.68
C TRP A 326 1.54 8.60 -3.34
N GLU A 327 2.36 7.61 -3.69
CA GLU A 327 3.69 7.85 -4.26
C GLU A 327 3.68 8.18 -5.77
N SER A 328 2.52 8.10 -6.41
CA SER A 328 2.33 8.35 -7.84
C SER A 328 1.33 9.47 -8.14
N SER A 329 0.88 10.18 -7.11
CA SER A 329 -0.11 11.24 -7.22
C SER A 329 0.47 12.55 -7.76
N GLY A 330 -0.43 13.40 -8.26
CA GLY A 330 -0.05 14.72 -8.76
C GLY A 330 -1.11 15.34 -9.65
N PHE A 331 -0.76 16.42 -10.32
CA PHE A 331 -1.64 17.07 -11.30
C PHE A 331 -1.40 16.48 -12.69
N TYR A 332 -2.38 15.75 -13.21
CA TYR A 332 -2.31 15.09 -14.51
C TYR A 332 -3.57 15.37 -15.33
N PRO A 333 -3.56 15.13 -16.65
CA PRO A 333 -4.77 15.15 -17.45
C PRO A 333 -5.81 14.16 -16.91
N GLU A 334 -7.09 14.53 -16.89
CA GLU A 334 -8.18 13.75 -16.27
C GLU A 334 -8.32 12.31 -16.79
N HIS A 335 -7.91 12.05 -18.03
CA HIS A 335 -7.92 10.72 -18.63
C HIS A 335 -6.78 9.83 -18.12
N TRP A 336 -5.72 10.40 -17.53
CA TRP A 336 -4.57 9.63 -17.09
C TRP A 336 -4.91 8.65 -15.96
N GLU A 337 -5.81 9.02 -15.05
CA GLU A 337 -6.24 8.12 -13.97
C GLU A 337 -6.89 6.84 -14.52
N CYS A 338 -7.67 6.92 -15.61
CA CYS A 338 -8.29 5.72 -16.19
C CYS A 338 -7.25 4.77 -16.79
N VAL A 339 -6.24 5.31 -17.47
CA VAL A 339 -5.08 4.56 -17.97
C VAL A 339 -4.37 3.86 -16.81
N LYS A 340 -4.09 4.59 -15.73
CA LYS A 340 -3.42 4.05 -14.55
C LYS A 340 -4.23 2.96 -13.84
N MET A 341 -5.53 3.15 -13.65
CA MET A 341 -6.43 2.15 -13.07
C MET A 341 -6.45 0.83 -13.86
N THR A 342 -6.31 0.90 -15.18
CA THR A 342 -6.29 -0.28 -16.06
C THR A 342 -4.89 -0.81 -16.35
N ASN A 343 -3.84 -0.27 -15.75
CA ASN A 343 -2.47 -0.64 -16.11
C ASN A 343 -2.16 -2.14 -15.94
N ASN A 344 -2.78 -2.76 -14.93
CA ASN A 344 -2.58 -4.18 -14.65
C ASN A 344 -3.60 -5.09 -15.37
N LEU A 345 -4.50 -4.52 -16.19
CA LEU A 345 -5.51 -5.29 -16.92
C LEU A 345 -4.86 -6.08 -18.07
N THR A 346 -4.99 -7.40 -18.02
CA THR A 346 -4.50 -8.33 -19.04
C THR A 346 -5.65 -9.10 -19.70
N PRO A 347 -5.47 -9.63 -20.92
CA PRO A 347 -6.46 -10.51 -21.55
C PRO A 347 -6.73 -11.83 -20.79
N ARG A 348 -6.01 -12.10 -19.70
CA ARG A 348 -6.15 -13.30 -18.87
C ARG A 348 -6.83 -13.01 -17.53
N ASP A 349 -7.13 -11.75 -17.23
CA ASP A 349 -7.73 -11.40 -15.95
C ASP A 349 -9.18 -11.85 -15.92
N GLU A 350 -9.56 -12.46 -14.81
CA GLU A 350 -10.91 -12.93 -14.52
C GLU A 350 -11.62 -12.04 -13.49
N ASP A 351 -10.93 -11.02 -12.95
CA ASP A 351 -11.48 -10.10 -11.96
C ASP A 351 -12.38 -9.05 -12.62
N ASP A 352 -13.62 -8.93 -12.12
CA ASP A 352 -14.63 -7.99 -12.60
C ASP A 352 -14.44 -6.55 -12.10
N TRP A 353 -13.41 -6.27 -11.29
CA TRP A 353 -13.01 -4.91 -10.86
C TRP A 353 -13.01 -3.90 -12.01
N TYR A 354 -12.42 -4.26 -13.14
CA TYR A 354 -12.29 -3.38 -14.30
C TYR A 354 -13.63 -3.06 -14.99
N LEU A 355 -14.66 -3.87 -14.75
CA LEU A 355 -16.02 -3.63 -15.24
C LEU A 355 -16.78 -2.64 -14.35
N LEU A 356 -16.30 -2.41 -13.13
CA LEU A 356 -16.95 -1.60 -12.09
C LEU A 356 -16.08 -0.41 -11.65
N LEU A 357 -15.19 0.06 -12.53
CA LEU A 357 -14.40 1.27 -12.27
C LEU A 357 -15.30 2.50 -12.01
N PRO A 358 -14.89 3.41 -11.11
CA PRO A 358 -15.62 4.65 -10.83
C PRO A 358 -15.90 5.45 -12.11
N ALA A 359 -17.10 6.04 -12.21
CA ALA A 359 -17.58 6.68 -13.43
C ALA A 359 -16.66 7.83 -13.88
N SER A 360 -16.22 8.69 -12.96
CA SER A 360 -15.34 9.85 -13.19
C SER A 360 -14.00 9.45 -13.82
N CYS A 361 -13.53 8.23 -13.55
CA CYS A 361 -12.25 7.71 -14.02
C CYS A 361 -12.43 6.54 -14.98
N SER A 362 -13.64 6.32 -15.51
CA SER A 362 -13.91 5.19 -16.38
C SER A 362 -13.29 5.39 -17.76
N PRO A 363 -12.68 4.36 -18.37
CA PRO A 363 -12.30 4.38 -19.79
C PRO A 363 -13.45 4.75 -20.73
N ARG A 364 -14.72 4.57 -20.30
CA ARG A 364 -15.91 4.98 -21.07
C ARG A 364 -16.03 6.49 -21.27
N GLN A 365 -15.44 7.31 -20.38
CA GLN A 365 -15.38 8.77 -20.56
C GLN A 365 -14.29 9.19 -21.55
N PHE A 366 -13.22 8.39 -21.66
CA PHE A 366 -12.05 8.71 -22.47
C PHE A 366 -11.67 7.56 -23.43
N PRO A 367 -12.62 6.97 -24.18
CA PRO A 367 -12.40 5.68 -24.84
C PRO A 367 -11.31 5.77 -25.91
N VAL A 368 -11.25 6.87 -26.66
CA VAL A 368 -10.24 7.07 -27.70
C VAL A 368 -8.84 7.22 -27.08
N ARG A 369 -8.68 8.06 -26.05
CA ARG A 369 -7.40 8.25 -25.37
C ARG A 369 -6.92 6.95 -24.71
N TRP A 370 -7.83 6.24 -24.06
CA TRP A 370 -7.53 4.96 -23.42
C TRP A 370 -7.14 3.87 -24.43
N LEU A 371 -7.85 3.74 -25.56
CA LEU A 371 -7.52 2.76 -26.60
C LEU A 371 -6.19 3.06 -27.28
N ILE A 372 -5.93 4.33 -27.62
CA ILE A 372 -4.66 4.75 -28.21
C ILE A 372 -3.51 4.45 -27.25
N ASP A 373 -3.66 4.78 -25.98
CA ASP A 373 -2.66 4.50 -24.96
C ASP A 373 -2.45 2.99 -24.78
N SER A 374 -3.52 2.18 -24.77
CA SER A 374 -3.43 0.71 -24.70
C SER A 374 -2.70 0.08 -25.90
N ILE A 375 -2.82 0.68 -27.08
CA ILE A 375 -2.08 0.28 -28.28
C ILE A 375 -0.62 0.73 -28.18
N TRP A 376 -0.39 1.96 -27.72
CA TRP A 376 0.93 2.54 -27.55
C TRP A 376 1.77 1.81 -26.51
N ASP A 377 1.21 1.50 -25.34
CA ASP A 377 1.89 0.86 -24.21
C ASP A 377 2.59 -0.44 -24.60
N ARG A 378 2.00 -1.24 -25.48
CA ARG A 378 2.60 -2.50 -25.98
C ARG A 378 3.96 -2.29 -26.68
N ASN A 379 4.23 -1.07 -27.15
CA ASN A 379 5.47 -0.70 -27.84
C ASN A 379 6.48 0.01 -26.93
N LEU A 380 6.19 0.17 -25.63
CA LEU A 380 7.14 0.65 -24.64
C LEU A 380 8.05 -0.51 -24.19
N GLU A 381 9.37 -0.32 -24.24
CA GLU A 381 10.31 -1.28 -23.64
C GLU A 381 10.45 -1.06 -22.12
N ASN A 382 10.64 -2.16 -21.39
CA ASN A 382 11.19 -2.12 -20.04
C ASN A 382 12.65 -1.64 -20.15
N SER A 383 12.97 -0.48 -19.56
CA SER A 383 14.35 0.00 -19.40
C SER A 383 15.22 -1.02 -18.67
#